data_AF-F2X0X5-F1
#
_entry.id   AF-F2X0X5-F1
#
_cell.length_a   1.000
_cell.length_b   1.000
_cell.length_c   1.000
_cell.angle_alpha   90.00
_cell.angle_beta   90.00
_cell.angle_gamma   90.00
#
_symmetry.space_group_name_H-M   'P 1'
#
loop_
_entity.id
_entity.type
_entity.pdbx_description
1 polymer ?
#
loop_
_entity_poly.entity_id
_entity_poly.type
_entity_poly.pdbx_seq_one_letter_code
_entity_poly.pdbx_strand_id
1 'polypeptide(L)'
;MEPKCSILALAITLVTCGMASGNVARRCEPVTIPLCRGLSYNSTLYPNLLNHLSQDDAGLEVHQFFPLVKVQCSPHIKWFLCQLYAPQCTATFEHLLPCRSLCMAASDGCRTLMERFGFQWPESLNCQQYPTEGPCIAPNIQDSEKTDEPGTNDVTRAAQTASMHTIQHLTMGRPQESLAASSTPGNDVTKQSCNCQCECKAVPGLFGRKRVYVGFGDKTKIARIMTVISQLFYN
;
A
#
# COMPACT_ATOMS: atom_id res chain seq x y z
N MET A 1 25.27 26.63 -71.00
CA MET A 1 23.87 27.04 -70.76
C MET A 1 23.07 25.78 -70.43
N GLU A 2 22.57 25.67 -69.20
CA GLU A 2 21.58 24.65 -68.79
C GLU A 2 20.16 25.02 -69.29
N PRO A 3 19.20 24.07 -69.30
CA PRO A 3 18.33 23.90 -68.11
C PRO A 3 18.14 22.44 -67.66
N LYS A 4 17.66 22.32 -66.42
CA LYS A 4 17.72 21.17 -65.50
C LYS A 4 16.51 20.21 -65.56
N CYS A 5 16.77 19.00 -65.05
CA CYS A 5 15.91 18.13 -64.22
C CYS A 5 14.90 17.18 -64.89
N SER A 6 15.18 15.86 -64.82
CA SER A 6 14.19 14.90 -64.34
C SER A 6 14.89 13.68 -63.74
N ILE A 7 14.65 13.50 -62.45
CA ILE A 7 15.25 12.54 -61.54
C ILE A 7 14.70 11.15 -61.86
N LEU A 8 15.58 10.19 -62.17
CA LEU A 8 15.22 8.77 -62.13
C LEU A 8 14.81 8.41 -60.70
N ALA A 9 13.53 8.09 -60.52
CA ALA A 9 12.97 7.61 -59.28
C ALA A 9 13.57 6.23 -58.94
N LEU A 10 14.54 6.21 -58.03
CA LEU A 10 14.91 5.01 -57.29
C LEU A 10 13.75 4.66 -56.36
N ALA A 11 13.08 3.55 -56.64
CA ALA A 11 11.99 3.01 -55.84
C ALA A 11 12.52 2.64 -54.44
N ILE A 12 12.36 3.54 -53.47
CA ILE A 12 12.46 3.21 -52.05
C ILE A 12 11.19 2.44 -51.73
N THR A 13 11.25 1.12 -51.74
CA THR A 13 10.20 0.29 -51.13
C THR A 13 10.23 0.62 -49.64
N LEU A 14 9.35 1.53 -49.22
CA LEU A 14 9.01 1.70 -47.82
C LEU A 14 8.54 0.34 -47.32
N VAL A 15 9.42 -0.36 -46.59
CA VAL A 15 8.96 -1.37 -45.65
C VAL A 15 8.12 -0.59 -44.65
N THR A 16 6.83 -0.50 -44.91
CA THR A 16 5.86 -0.08 -43.92
C THR A 16 5.94 -1.14 -42.84
N CYS A 17 6.75 -0.89 -41.81
CA CYS A 17 6.59 -1.59 -40.56
C CYS A 17 5.17 -1.24 -40.12
N GLY A 18 4.23 -2.14 -40.40
CA GLY A 18 2.87 -2.03 -39.91
C GLY A 18 2.98 -1.87 -38.41
N MET A 19 2.69 -0.67 -37.91
CA MET A 19 2.44 -0.45 -36.50
C MET A 19 1.19 -1.25 -36.21
N ALA A 20 1.34 -2.53 -35.88
CA ALA A 20 0.30 -3.28 -35.23
C ALA A 20 0.02 -2.49 -33.95
N SER A 21 -1.09 -1.74 -33.96
CA SER A 21 -1.62 -1.11 -32.78
C SER A 21 -1.98 -2.25 -31.84
N GLY A 22 -1.00 -2.64 -31.02
CA GLY A 22 -1.09 -3.76 -30.11
C GLY A 22 -2.12 -3.39 -29.06
N ASN A 23 -3.37 -3.74 -29.31
CA ASN A 23 -4.44 -3.57 -28.34
C ASN A 23 -4.14 -4.55 -27.20
N VAL A 24 -3.56 -4.03 -26.11
CA VAL A 24 -3.24 -4.84 -24.93
C VAL A 24 -4.57 -5.29 -24.33
N ALA A 25 -4.84 -6.59 -24.42
CA ALA A 25 -6.08 -7.16 -23.91
C ALA A 25 -6.20 -6.89 -22.41
N ARG A 26 -7.33 -6.31 -22.01
CA ARG A 26 -7.65 -6.13 -20.60
C ARG A 26 -8.00 -7.47 -19.98
N ARG A 27 -7.50 -7.71 -18.77
CA ARG A 27 -7.75 -8.97 -18.05
C ARG A 27 -8.03 -8.71 -16.58
N CYS A 28 -8.94 -9.52 -16.04
CA CYS A 28 -9.18 -9.57 -14.61
C CYS A 28 -8.38 -10.70 -13.99
N GLU A 29 -7.68 -10.40 -12.90
CA GLU A 29 -6.87 -11.35 -12.16
C GLU A 29 -7.06 -11.14 -10.65
N PRO A 30 -6.87 -12.18 -9.81
CA PRO A 30 -6.94 -12.04 -8.37
C PRO A 30 -5.93 -11.01 -7.85
N VAL A 31 -6.30 -10.25 -6.82
CA VAL A 31 -5.38 -9.28 -6.20
C VAL A 31 -4.25 -10.02 -5.47
N THR A 32 -3.03 -9.85 -5.95
CA THR A 32 -1.82 -10.47 -5.39
C THR A 32 -0.95 -9.45 -4.67
N ILE A 33 -1.07 -8.15 -4.97
CA ILE A 33 -0.30 -7.07 -4.31
C ILE A 33 -0.56 -7.08 -2.80
N PRO A 34 0.45 -7.35 -1.95
CA PRO A 34 0.25 -7.50 -0.50
C PRO A 34 -0.40 -6.29 0.18
N LEU A 35 -0.07 -5.07 -0.25
CA LEU A 35 -0.65 -3.83 0.27
C LEU A 35 -2.16 -3.73 0.02
N CYS A 36 -2.66 -4.32 -1.06
CA CYS A 36 -4.06 -4.23 -1.49
C CYS A 36 -4.90 -5.48 -1.17
N ARG A 37 -4.35 -6.45 -0.43
CA ARG A 37 -5.14 -7.59 0.05
C ARG A 37 -6.08 -7.17 1.18
N GLY A 38 -7.20 -7.91 1.29
CA GLY A 38 -8.21 -7.72 2.33
C GLY A 38 -9.01 -6.43 2.17
N LEU A 39 -9.21 -5.97 0.93
CA LEU A 39 -10.16 -4.91 0.60
C LEU A 39 -11.54 -5.52 0.32
N SER A 40 -12.54 -4.68 0.07
CA SER A 40 -13.91 -5.09 -0.30
C SER A 40 -13.99 -5.83 -1.65
N TYR A 41 -12.91 -5.89 -2.42
CA TYR A 41 -12.82 -6.58 -3.69
C TYR A 41 -11.57 -7.47 -3.76
N ASN A 42 -11.67 -8.56 -4.52
CA ASN A 42 -10.62 -9.59 -4.61
C ASN A 42 -10.02 -9.75 -6.02
N SER A 43 -10.55 -9.04 -7.01
CA SER A 43 -10.10 -9.11 -8.40
C SER A 43 -9.78 -7.73 -8.93
N THR A 44 -8.69 -7.61 -9.69
CA THR A 44 -8.21 -6.36 -10.28
C THR A 44 -8.11 -6.43 -11.80
N LEU A 45 -8.25 -5.30 -12.46
CA LEU A 45 -8.19 -5.14 -13.90
C LEU A 45 -6.85 -4.54 -14.34
N TYR A 46 -6.19 -5.16 -15.31
CA TYR A 46 -4.94 -4.67 -15.89
C TYR A 46 -5.03 -4.47 -17.41
N PRO A 47 -4.32 -3.48 -17.99
CA PRO A 47 -3.38 -2.54 -17.33
C PRO A 47 -4.09 -1.55 -16.39
N ASN A 48 -3.42 -1.11 -15.33
CA ASN A 48 -4.01 -0.22 -14.31
C ASN A 48 -4.03 1.27 -14.74
N LEU A 49 -4.57 2.15 -13.89
CA LEU A 49 -4.68 3.60 -14.15
C LEU A 49 -3.33 4.32 -14.31
N LEU A 50 -2.24 3.70 -13.85
CA LEU A 50 -0.88 4.19 -13.97
C LEU A 50 -0.10 3.50 -15.11
N ASN A 51 -0.81 2.76 -15.98
CA ASN A 51 -0.27 2.03 -17.13
C ASN A 51 0.69 0.87 -16.79
N HIS A 52 0.66 0.35 -15.57
CA HIS A 52 1.35 -0.91 -15.27
C HIS A 52 0.65 -2.04 -16.00
N LEU A 53 1.43 -2.94 -16.61
CA LEU A 53 0.90 -4.09 -17.35
C LEU A 53 0.71 -5.32 -16.46
N SER A 54 1.32 -5.34 -15.27
CA SER A 54 1.26 -6.46 -14.33
C SER A 54 1.23 -5.99 -12.86
N GLN A 55 0.66 -6.83 -12.00
CA GLN A 55 0.69 -6.59 -10.55
C GLN A 55 2.09 -6.63 -9.94
N ASP A 56 3.05 -7.33 -10.54
CA ASP A 56 4.44 -7.35 -10.08
C ASP A 56 5.09 -5.97 -10.25
N ASP A 57 4.89 -5.33 -11.41
CA ASP A 57 5.41 -3.99 -11.69
C ASP A 57 4.74 -2.94 -10.78
N ALA A 58 3.40 -2.95 -10.72
CA ALA A 58 2.65 -2.05 -9.85
C ALA A 58 2.95 -2.26 -8.36
N GLY A 59 3.15 -3.53 -7.97
CA GLY A 59 3.50 -3.94 -6.63
C GLY A 59 4.83 -3.36 -6.16
N LEU A 60 5.84 -3.34 -7.04
CA LEU A 60 7.15 -2.76 -6.74
C LEU A 60 7.08 -1.24 -6.52
N GLU A 61 6.25 -0.53 -7.29
CA GLU A 61 6.08 0.92 -7.15
C GLU A 61 5.24 1.27 -5.91
N VAL A 62 4.07 0.63 -5.73
CA VAL A 62 3.18 0.94 -4.60
C VAL A 62 3.78 0.57 -3.24
N HIS A 63 4.69 -0.41 -3.19
CA HIS A 63 5.35 -0.81 -1.95
C HIS A 63 6.17 0.33 -1.31
N GLN A 64 6.56 1.35 -2.07
CA GLN A 64 7.27 2.53 -1.55
C GLN A 64 6.39 3.36 -0.60
N PHE A 65 5.07 3.26 -0.71
CA PHE A 65 4.12 3.94 0.16
C PHE A 65 3.74 3.11 1.41
N PHE A 66 4.29 1.90 1.57
CA PHE A 66 3.99 1.03 2.70
C PHE A 66 4.21 1.70 4.07
N PRO A 67 5.27 2.51 4.30
CA PRO A 67 5.42 3.25 5.56
C PRO A 67 4.25 4.20 5.86
N LEU A 68 3.68 4.88 4.85
CA LEU A 68 2.54 5.77 5.02
C LEU A 68 1.27 5.01 5.42
N VAL A 69 1.08 3.83 4.83
CA VAL A 69 -0.03 2.94 5.21
C VAL A 69 0.15 2.43 6.63
N LYS A 70 1.38 2.09 7.05
CA LYS A 70 1.68 1.55 8.38
C LYS A 70 1.60 2.58 9.50
N VAL A 71 2.04 3.82 9.25
CA VAL A 71 1.89 4.92 10.20
C VAL A 71 0.46 5.48 10.25
N GLN A 72 -0.38 5.09 9.29
CA GLN A 72 -1.79 5.46 9.23
C GLN A 72 -2.01 6.99 9.28
N CYS A 73 -1.20 7.73 8.51
CA CYS A 73 -1.33 9.20 8.42
C CYS A 73 -2.69 9.68 7.90
N SER A 74 -3.43 8.81 7.21
CA SER A 74 -4.84 8.97 6.85
C SER A 74 -5.50 7.60 6.79
N PRO A 75 -6.77 7.44 7.22
CA PRO A 75 -7.50 6.18 7.08
C PRO A 75 -7.77 5.81 5.60
N HIS A 76 -7.74 6.78 4.69
CA HIS A 76 -8.09 6.58 3.29
C HIS A 76 -6.89 6.26 2.38
N ILE A 77 -5.66 6.35 2.89
CA ILE A 77 -4.44 6.20 2.07
C ILE A 77 -4.34 4.83 1.40
N LYS A 78 -4.63 3.75 2.13
CA LYS A 78 -4.60 2.37 1.60
C LYS A 78 -5.62 2.22 0.46
N TRP A 79 -6.86 2.65 0.71
CA TRP A 79 -7.95 2.55 -0.27
C TRP A 79 -7.62 3.33 -1.54
N PHE A 80 -7.19 4.58 -1.40
CA PHE A 80 -6.82 5.44 -2.53
C PHE A 80 -5.69 4.86 -3.39
N LEU A 81 -4.60 4.42 -2.77
CA LEU A 81 -3.49 3.79 -3.50
C LEU A 81 -3.98 2.56 -4.28
N CYS A 82 -4.79 1.70 -3.66
CA CYS A 82 -5.28 0.50 -4.33
C CYS A 82 -6.25 0.79 -5.47
N GLN A 83 -7.00 1.92 -5.45
CA GLN A 83 -7.80 2.32 -6.61
C GLN A 83 -6.95 2.68 -7.83
N LEU A 84 -5.68 3.06 -7.65
CA LEU A 84 -4.77 3.39 -8.75
C LEU A 84 -3.93 2.19 -9.18
N TYR A 85 -3.33 1.49 -8.21
CA TYR A 85 -2.38 0.41 -8.46
C TYR A 85 -3.05 -0.95 -8.68
N ALA A 86 -4.18 -1.21 -8.04
CA ALA A 86 -4.92 -2.48 -8.17
C ALA A 86 -6.43 -2.20 -8.26
N PRO A 87 -6.91 -1.45 -9.27
CA PRO A 87 -8.31 -1.06 -9.37
C PRO A 87 -9.21 -2.31 -9.44
N GLN A 88 -10.41 -2.21 -8.88
CA GLN A 88 -11.40 -3.29 -8.92
C GLN A 88 -11.73 -3.70 -10.36
N CYS A 89 -11.77 -5.00 -10.61
CA CYS A 89 -12.32 -5.53 -11.85
C CYS A 89 -13.84 -5.37 -11.88
N THR A 90 -14.35 -4.71 -12.92
CA THR A 90 -15.78 -4.51 -13.18
C THR A 90 -16.24 -5.36 -14.37
N ALA A 91 -17.54 -5.63 -14.48
CA ALA A 91 -18.10 -6.39 -15.61
C ALA A 91 -17.94 -5.68 -16.97
N THR A 92 -17.80 -4.35 -16.96
CA THR A 92 -17.57 -3.55 -18.16
C THR A 92 -16.10 -3.51 -18.60
N PHE A 93 -15.17 -4.06 -17.80
CA PHE A 93 -13.72 -3.96 -18.03
C PHE A 93 -13.24 -2.50 -18.21
N GLU A 94 -13.91 -1.58 -17.52
CA GLU A 94 -13.57 -0.15 -17.49
C GLU A 94 -13.12 0.24 -16.09
N HIS A 95 -12.15 1.15 -16.04
CA HIS A 95 -11.65 1.71 -14.79
C HIS A 95 -12.53 2.86 -14.34
N LEU A 96 -12.78 2.92 -13.04
CA LEU A 96 -13.38 4.07 -12.39
C LEU A 96 -12.28 4.87 -11.68
N LEU A 97 -12.18 6.16 -11.97
CA LEU A 97 -11.20 7.03 -11.30
C LEU A 97 -11.60 7.27 -9.85
N PRO A 98 -10.64 7.46 -8.93
CA PRO A 98 -10.96 7.97 -7.59
C PRO A 98 -11.50 9.39 -7.69
N CYS A 99 -12.47 9.73 -6.84
CA CYS A 99 -12.96 11.10 -6.72
C CYS A 99 -11.88 12.01 -6.13
N ARG A 100 -11.93 13.31 -6.46
CA ARG A 100 -11.03 14.31 -5.86
C ARG A 100 -11.12 14.34 -4.34
N SER A 101 -12.31 14.16 -3.79
CA SER A 101 -12.55 14.09 -2.33
C SER A 101 -11.80 12.93 -1.67
N LEU A 102 -11.79 11.74 -2.29
CA LEU A 102 -11.01 10.60 -1.82
C LEU A 102 -9.50 10.89 -1.85
N CYS A 103 -8.99 11.47 -2.94
CA CYS A 103 -7.58 11.85 -3.01
C CYS A 103 -7.21 12.85 -1.91
N MET A 104 -8.02 13.90 -1.73
CA MET A 104 -7.77 14.91 -0.71
C MET A 104 -7.74 14.28 0.69
N ALA A 105 -8.73 13.46 1.03
CA ALA A 105 -8.81 12.76 2.30
C ALA A 105 -7.62 11.78 2.53
N ALA A 106 -7.15 11.12 1.47
CA ALA A 106 -5.96 10.25 1.53
C ALA A 106 -4.65 11.04 1.68
N SER A 107 -4.56 12.22 1.06
CA SER A 107 -3.37 13.08 1.12
C SER A 107 -3.30 13.89 2.42
N ASP A 108 -4.43 14.06 3.10
CA ASP A 108 -4.51 14.73 4.39
C ASP A 108 -3.62 14.02 5.42
N GLY A 109 -2.80 14.78 6.15
CA GLY A 109 -1.74 14.27 7.02
C GLY A 109 -0.55 13.62 6.29
N CYS A 110 -0.80 12.74 5.31
CA CYS A 110 0.25 11.98 4.61
C CYS A 110 1.17 12.86 3.75
N ARG A 111 0.64 13.89 3.09
CA ARG A 111 1.44 14.85 2.30
C ARG A 111 2.43 15.59 3.20
N THR A 112 1.96 16.15 4.30
CA THR A 112 2.81 16.88 5.26
C THR A 112 3.86 15.98 5.89
N LEU A 113 3.51 14.71 6.16
CA LEU A 113 4.46 13.72 6.64
C LEU A 113 5.58 13.47 5.63
N MET A 114 5.24 13.27 4.34
CA MET A 114 6.24 13.11 3.28
C MET A 114 7.17 14.33 3.18
N GLU A 115 6.61 15.54 3.18
CA GLU A 115 7.35 16.80 3.07
C GLU A 115 8.34 16.98 4.22
N ARG A 116 7.95 16.60 5.45
CA ARG A 116 8.84 16.64 6.62
C ARG A 116 10.09 15.77 6.45
N PHE A 117 9.98 14.66 5.73
CA PHE A 117 11.10 13.77 5.42
C PHE A 117 11.78 14.10 4.08
N GLY A 118 11.44 15.22 3.45
CA GLY A 118 12.06 15.70 2.21
C GLY A 118 11.53 15.02 0.94
N PHE A 119 10.34 14.40 1.01
CA PHE A 119 9.67 13.81 -0.14
C PHE A 119 8.49 14.69 -0.57
N GLN A 120 8.31 14.84 -1.88
CA GLN A 120 7.15 15.53 -2.43
C GLN A 120 6.04 14.55 -2.73
N TRP A 121 4.80 15.02 -2.66
CA TRP A 121 3.64 14.27 -3.14
C TRP A 121 3.75 14.06 -4.66
N PRO A 122 3.72 12.81 -5.16
CA PRO A 122 3.92 12.53 -6.58
C PRO A 122 2.85 13.14 -7.48
N GLU A 123 3.22 13.53 -8.71
CA GLU A 123 2.29 14.10 -9.68
C GLU A 123 1.18 13.11 -10.07
N SER A 124 1.49 11.82 -10.19
CA SER A 124 0.50 10.75 -10.41
C SER A 124 -0.53 10.63 -9.29
N LEU A 125 -0.28 11.21 -8.11
CA LEU A 125 -1.20 11.26 -6.98
C LEU A 125 -1.80 12.66 -6.76
N ASN A 126 -1.46 13.66 -7.58
CA ASN A 126 -1.97 15.02 -7.45
C ASN A 126 -3.50 15.06 -7.56
N CYS A 127 -4.18 15.63 -6.55
CA CYS A 127 -5.63 15.58 -6.50
C CYS A 127 -6.35 16.40 -7.58
N GLN A 128 -5.65 17.34 -8.23
CA GLN A 128 -6.23 18.15 -9.30
C GLN A 128 -6.59 17.33 -10.54
N GLN A 129 -5.92 16.19 -10.78
CA GLN A 129 -6.19 15.35 -11.95
C GLN A 129 -7.47 14.50 -11.82
N TYR A 130 -8.03 14.40 -10.62
CA TYR A 130 -9.22 13.59 -10.35
C TYR A 130 -10.51 14.41 -10.47
N PRO A 131 -11.61 13.79 -10.94
CA PRO A 131 -12.89 14.48 -11.13
C PRO A 131 -13.53 14.89 -9.79
N THR A 132 -14.22 16.03 -9.79
CA THR A 132 -15.10 16.47 -8.69
C THR A 132 -16.52 15.96 -8.81
N GLU A 133 -16.96 15.69 -10.03
CA GLU A 133 -18.33 15.32 -10.37
C GLU A 133 -18.33 14.14 -11.34
N GLY A 134 -19.48 13.45 -11.43
CA GLY A 134 -19.65 12.27 -12.27
C GLY A 134 -19.29 10.96 -11.56
N PRO A 135 -19.29 9.84 -12.30
CA PRO A 135 -19.00 8.53 -11.73
C PRO A 135 -17.52 8.47 -11.32
N CYS A 136 -17.26 8.35 -10.02
CA CYS A 136 -15.93 8.17 -9.46
C CYS A 136 -16.00 7.41 -8.12
N ILE A 137 -14.86 6.89 -7.66
CA ILE A 137 -14.76 6.13 -6.40
C ILE A 137 -14.60 7.08 -5.21
N ALA A 138 -15.60 7.08 -4.33
CA ALA A 138 -15.64 7.90 -3.12
C ALA A 138 -14.84 7.27 -1.95
N PRO A 139 -14.64 8.01 -0.84
CA PRO A 139 -14.07 7.46 0.39
C PRO A 139 -14.80 6.21 0.89
N ASN A 140 -14.05 5.18 1.28
CA ASN A 140 -14.63 4.01 1.92
C ASN A 140 -14.98 4.36 3.37
N ILE A 141 -16.28 4.34 3.70
CA ILE A 141 -16.81 4.67 5.03
C ILE A 141 -16.61 3.50 6.02
N GLN A 142 -16.30 2.29 5.52
CA GLN A 142 -16.24 1.07 6.35
C GLN A 142 -15.00 1.00 7.26
N ASP A 143 -13.95 1.78 7.00
CA ASP A 143 -12.75 1.84 7.85
C ASP A 143 -12.78 3.01 8.86
N SER A 144 -13.79 3.89 8.77
CA SER A 144 -13.92 5.10 9.61
C SER A 144 -14.78 4.91 10.88
N GLU A 145 -15.49 3.80 11.00
CA GLU A 145 -16.44 3.55 12.11
C GLU A 145 -15.85 2.59 13.16
N LYS A 146 -14.65 2.92 13.63
CA LYS A 146 -14.19 2.53 14.96
C LYS A 146 -13.49 3.72 15.61
N THR A 147 -14.25 4.78 15.79
CA THR A 147 -13.86 5.92 16.63
C THR A 147 -14.96 6.05 17.69
N ASP A 148 -14.53 5.99 18.95
CA ASP A 148 -15.39 5.95 20.13
C ASP A 148 -16.46 7.06 20.11
N GLU A 149 -17.72 6.64 20.26
CA GLU A 149 -18.85 7.51 20.60
C GLU A 149 -18.56 8.23 21.94
N PRO A 150 -18.63 9.56 22.03
CA PRO A 150 -18.58 10.27 23.30
C PRO A 150 -19.94 10.11 24.00
N GLY A 151 -19.98 9.19 24.97
CA GLY A 151 -21.10 9.08 25.91
C GLY A 151 -21.37 10.43 26.58
N THR A 152 -22.49 11.04 26.22
CA THR A 152 -22.96 12.31 26.77
C THR A 152 -23.43 12.09 28.20
N ASN A 153 -22.87 12.87 29.12
CA ASN A 153 -23.23 12.90 30.54
C ASN A 153 -24.67 13.40 30.71
N ASP A 154 -25.55 12.57 31.25
CA ASP A 154 -26.81 13.03 31.83
C ASP A 154 -26.71 13.02 33.37
N VAL A 155 -26.69 14.24 33.91
CA VAL A 155 -26.78 14.51 35.34
C VAL A 155 -28.25 14.46 35.72
N THR A 156 -28.65 13.50 36.55
CA THR A 156 -29.80 13.69 37.44
C THR A 156 -29.47 13.16 38.82
N ARG A 157 -29.37 14.12 39.76
CA ARG A 157 -29.16 13.91 41.18
C ARG A 157 -30.50 13.58 41.84
N ALA A 158 -30.59 12.45 42.53
CA ALA A 158 -31.52 12.28 43.65
C ALA A 158 -30.77 11.67 44.83
N ALA A 159 -30.86 12.38 45.96
CA ALA A 159 -30.13 12.18 47.20
C ALA A 159 -30.71 11.06 48.07
N GLN A 160 -29.90 10.49 48.97
CA GLN A 160 -30.21 10.17 50.39
C GLN A 160 -29.07 9.32 50.99
N THR A 161 -28.18 9.91 51.79
CA THR A 161 -28.16 9.97 53.27
C THR A 161 -27.34 8.85 53.95
N ALA A 162 -26.50 9.30 54.89
CA ALA A 162 -25.52 8.59 55.70
C ALA A 162 -26.03 7.35 56.48
N SER A 163 -25.15 6.38 56.76
CA SER A 163 -24.47 6.26 58.07
C SER A 163 -23.74 4.90 58.29
N MET A 164 -22.44 5.01 58.61
CA MET A 164 -21.63 4.32 59.63
C MET A 164 -21.38 2.78 59.70
N HIS A 165 -20.06 2.49 59.76
CA HIS A 165 -19.30 1.49 60.56
C HIS A 165 -19.52 -0.02 60.28
N THR A 166 -18.47 -0.83 60.07
CA THR A 166 -17.48 -1.20 61.10
C THR A 166 -16.25 -1.90 60.48
N ILE A 167 -15.05 -1.54 60.97
CA ILE A 167 -13.80 -2.31 60.80
C ILE A 167 -13.77 -3.43 61.85
N GLN A 168 -13.43 -4.66 61.43
CA GLN A 168 -12.96 -5.70 62.34
C GLN A 168 -11.65 -6.34 61.84
N HIS A 169 -10.86 -6.75 62.83
CA HIS A 169 -9.41 -6.87 62.90
C HIS A 169 -8.80 -8.18 62.35
N LEU A 170 -7.59 -8.04 61.78
CA LEU A 170 -6.33 -8.82 61.88
C LEU A 170 -6.35 -10.31 62.33
N THR A 171 -5.61 -11.16 61.62
CA THR A 171 -4.39 -11.86 62.13
C THR A 171 -3.56 -12.56 61.05
N MET A 172 -2.25 -12.67 61.32
CA MET A 172 -1.14 -13.11 60.44
C MET A 172 -0.87 -14.62 60.48
N GLY A 173 -0.29 -15.16 59.40
CA GLY A 173 0.43 -16.44 59.37
C GLY A 173 1.35 -16.56 58.14
N ARG A 174 2.65 -16.83 58.36
CA ARG A 174 3.75 -17.15 57.42
C ARG A 174 4.46 -18.41 57.99
N PRO A 175 5.52 -19.01 57.41
CA PRO A 175 5.87 -19.51 56.05
C PRO A 175 6.01 -21.06 56.00
N GLN A 176 6.19 -21.68 54.81
CA GLN A 176 7.37 -22.54 54.51
C GLN A 176 7.42 -23.12 53.08
N GLU A 177 8.65 -23.18 52.56
CA GLU A 177 9.13 -23.93 51.37
C GLU A 177 8.94 -25.44 51.49
N SER A 178 8.81 -26.12 50.34
CA SER A 178 9.59 -27.34 50.07
C SER A 178 9.64 -27.66 48.57
N LEU A 179 10.85 -28.02 48.11
CA LEU A 179 11.16 -28.56 46.80
C LEU A 179 10.68 -30.02 46.69
N ALA A 180 10.30 -30.44 45.47
CA ALA A 180 10.72 -31.74 44.93
C ALA A 180 10.52 -31.79 43.41
N ALA A 181 11.61 -32.10 42.70
CA ALA A 181 11.62 -32.55 41.32
C ALA A 181 11.18 -34.03 41.25
N SER A 182 10.53 -34.44 40.16
CA SER A 182 10.67 -35.80 39.63
C SER A 182 10.24 -35.85 38.15
N SER A 183 10.70 -36.89 37.49
CA SER A 183 11.16 -37.01 36.11
C SER A 183 10.19 -37.68 35.11
N THR A 184 10.31 -37.25 33.84
CA THR A 184 10.17 -38.01 32.55
C THR A 184 8.81 -38.57 32.08
N PRO A 185 8.62 -38.97 30.79
CA PRO A 185 9.31 -38.59 29.53
C PRO A 185 8.38 -38.25 28.34
N GLY A 186 8.92 -37.48 27.38
CA GLY A 186 8.84 -37.78 25.94
C GLY A 186 7.52 -37.62 25.20
N ASN A 187 7.31 -36.46 24.57
CA ASN A 187 6.79 -36.40 23.21
C ASN A 187 7.58 -35.34 22.43
N ASP A 188 8.25 -35.85 21.41
CA ASP A 188 9.17 -35.19 20.49
C ASP A 188 8.40 -34.23 19.57
N VAL A 189 8.50 -32.93 19.84
CA VAL A 189 8.27 -31.90 18.83
C VAL A 189 9.65 -31.41 18.43
N THR A 190 10.21 -32.05 17.40
CA THR A 190 11.44 -31.60 16.75
C THR A 190 11.35 -30.11 16.48
N LYS A 191 12.21 -29.37 17.17
CA LYS A 191 12.41 -27.93 17.06
C LYS A 191 12.92 -27.63 15.64
N GLN A 192 11.99 -27.39 14.71
CA GLN A 192 12.35 -26.91 13.39
C GLN A 192 12.88 -25.48 13.54
N SER A 193 14.20 -25.36 13.59
CA SER A 193 14.88 -24.08 13.43
C SER A 193 14.62 -23.59 12.01
N CYS A 194 13.84 -22.51 11.87
CA CYS A 194 13.77 -21.79 10.61
C CYS A 194 15.09 -21.04 10.40
N ASN A 195 16.06 -21.72 9.77
CA ASN A 195 17.27 -21.07 9.27
C ASN A 195 17.04 -20.65 7.80
N CYS A 196 16.53 -19.44 7.59
CA CYS A 196 16.41 -18.86 6.25
C CYS A 196 17.73 -18.22 5.86
N GLN A 197 18.65 -18.99 5.27
CA GLN A 197 19.80 -18.44 4.56
C GLN A 197 19.34 -18.02 3.15
N CYS A 198 18.84 -16.79 3.01
CA CYS A 198 18.51 -16.23 1.70
C CYS A 198 19.80 -15.76 1.01
N GLU A 199 20.40 -16.60 0.18
CA GLU A 199 21.47 -16.16 -0.74
C GLU A 199 20.88 -15.72 -2.07
N CYS A 200 21.06 -14.44 -2.41
CA CYS A 200 20.79 -13.90 -3.74
C CYS A 200 21.85 -14.43 -4.72
N LYS A 201 21.61 -15.58 -5.34
CA LYS A 201 22.42 -16.03 -6.48
C LYS A 201 22.04 -15.22 -7.71
N ALA A 202 22.97 -14.40 -8.21
CA ALA A 202 22.83 -13.73 -9.49
C ALA A 202 22.72 -14.79 -10.61
N VAL A 203 21.61 -14.78 -11.36
CA VAL A 203 21.45 -15.61 -12.55
C VAL A 203 22.23 -14.94 -13.69
N PRO A 204 23.32 -15.54 -14.20
CA PRO A 204 24.03 -14.99 -15.34
C PRO A 204 23.24 -15.35 -16.61
N GLY A 205 22.72 -14.36 -17.35
CA GLY A 205 22.24 -14.65 -18.71
C GLY A 205 21.07 -13.86 -19.30
N LEU A 206 20.59 -12.76 -18.72
CA LEU A 206 19.53 -11.95 -19.36
C LEU A 206 19.92 -10.48 -19.50
N PHE A 207 21.04 -10.21 -20.18
CA PHE A 207 21.27 -8.92 -20.83
C PHE A 207 20.53 -8.91 -22.17
N GLY A 208 19.33 -8.32 -22.20
CA GLY A 208 18.58 -8.20 -23.45
C GLY A 208 17.25 -7.45 -23.44
N ARG A 209 16.76 -6.96 -22.30
CA ARG A 209 15.59 -6.06 -22.30
C ARG A 209 16.03 -4.67 -21.93
N LYS A 210 15.79 -3.72 -22.83
CA LYS A 210 15.91 -2.27 -22.57
C LYS A 210 15.28 -2.01 -21.19
N ARG A 211 16.10 -1.62 -20.23
CA ARG A 211 15.65 -1.13 -18.94
C ARG A 211 14.82 0.13 -19.24
N VAL A 212 13.50 0.02 -19.20
CA VAL A 212 12.67 1.20 -19.01
C VAL A 212 12.98 1.63 -17.59
N TYR A 213 13.94 2.55 -17.46
CA TYR A 213 14.13 3.27 -16.21
C TYR A 213 12.87 4.12 -16.05
N VAL A 214 11.94 3.68 -15.22
CA VAL A 214 11.01 4.60 -14.58
C VAL A 214 11.91 5.61 -13.88
N GLY A 215 11.90 6.85 -14.37
CA GLY A 215 12.76 7.92 -13.90
C GLY A 215 12.40 8.27 -12.47
N PHE A 216 12.86 7.45 -11.52
CA PHE A 216 13.02 7.89 -10.14
C PHE A 216 14.07 8.98 -10.17
N GLY A 217 13.61 10.22 -9.96
CA GLY A 217 14.46 11.32 -9.58
C GLY A 217 15.37 10.87 -8.45
N ASP A 218 16.64 10.69 -8.80
CA ASP A 218 17.79 10.50 -7.92
C ASP A 218 17.80 9.20 -7.07
N LYS A 219 18.61 8.22 -7.48
CA LYS A 219 18.88 6.96 -6.75
C LYS A 219 19.30 7.18 -5.28
N THR A 220 19.77 8.38 -4.97
CA THR A 220 20.18 8.84 -3.63
C THR A 220 18.98 9.01 -2.67
N LYS A 221 17.76 9.20 -3.19
CA LYS A 221 16.54 9.36 -2.38
C LYS A 221 15.97 8.05 -1.86
N ILE A 222 16.02 6.96 -2.64
CA ILE A 222 15.60 5.62 -2.21
C ILE A 222 16.50 5.11 -1.07
N ALA A 223 17.81 5.39 -1.14
CA ALA A 223 18.74 5.09 -0.06
C ALA A 223 18.39 5.85 1.23
N ARG A 224 17.88 7.08 1.13
CA ARG A 224 17.40 7.86 2.29
C ARG A 224 16.10 7.29 2.88
N ILE A 225 15.15 6.86 2.05
CA ILE A 225 13.92 6.19 2.54
C ILE A 225 14.27 4.92 3.32
N MET A 226 15.14 4.06 2.77
CA MET A 226 15.56 2.82 3.44
C MET A 226 16.33 3.10 4.74
N THR A 227 17.10 4.19 4.79
CA THR A 227 17.81 4.63 6.00
C THR A 227 16.84 5.17 7.07
N VAL A 228 15.84 5.95 6.68
CA VAL A 228 14.83 6.50 7.60
C VAL A 228 13.92 5.40 8.13
N ILE A 229 13.52 4.43 7.30
CA ILE A 229 12.78 3.25 7.74
C ILE A 229 13.62 2.45 8.74
N SER A 230 14.91 2.25 8.47
CA SER A 230 15.79 1.57 9.44
C SER A 230 15.88 2.31 10.78
N GLN A 231 15.84 3.64 10.80
CA GLN A 231 15.88 4.42 12.05
C GLN A 231 14.55 4.46 12.82
N LEU A 232 13.42 4.29 12.14
CA LEU A 232 12.08 4.29 12.76
C LEU A 232 11.66 2.91 13.30
N PHE A 233 12.28 1.82 12.86
CA PHE A 233 11.97 0.45 13.30
C PHE A 233 13.04 -0.20 14.21
N TYR A 234 14.17 0.48 14.47
CA TYR A 234 15.25 0.01 15.36
C TYR A 234 15.49 0.87 16.62
N ASN A 235 14.55 1.75 16.99
CA ASN A 235 14.51 2.40 18.30
C ASN A 235 13.22 2.03 19.03
#